data_AF-A0AAN8J2S6-F1
#
_entry.id   AF-A0AAN8J2S6-F1
#
_cell.length_a   1.000
_cell.length_b   1.000
_cell.length_c   1.000
_cell.angle_alpha   90.00
_cell.angle_beta   90.00
_cell.angle_gamma   90.00
#
_symmetry.space_group_name_H-M   'P 1'
#
loop_
_entity.id
_entity.type
_entity.pdbx_description
1 polymer ?
#
loop_
_entity_poly.entity_id
_entity_poly.type
_entity_poly.pdbx_seq_one_letter_code
_entity_poly.pdbx_strand_id
1 'polypeptide(L)'
;MLVDELGMYFKAKFNEVLGIDPELFWRNGTIINQQVNKLLQMNTTELVKVCNARTQFYQCLGTSYYACMNLFNILDTSDPDFTNAFDYTRTFIGLEFMCNAGFEEVVNQWSCLYGIQTTKAYQDCMNTFSYNVAPSNFCRVVDETGKCLNDAYLNACADNGAGWYGCENFRYTFDQTCWGLRCNVAQN
;
A
#
# COMPACT_ATOMS: atom_id res chain seq x y z
N MET A 1 3.17 12.75 18.61
CA MET A 1 4.28 13.71 18.70
C MET A 1 5.30 13.62 17.55
N LEU A 2 5.59 12.45 16.96
CA LEU A 2 6.43 12.36 15.74
C LEU A 2 5.65 12.49 14.41
N VAL A 3 4.31 12.34 14.44
CA VAL A 3 3.46 12.35 13.25
C VAL A 3 3.05 13.78 12.83
N ASP A 4 3.21 14.77 13.72
CA ASP A 4 2.30 15.91 13.68
C ASP A 4 2.81 17.11 12.86
N GLU A 5 4.05 17.60 13.02
CA GLU A 5 4.50 18.80 12.25
C GLU A 5 5.45 18.47 11.08
N LEU A 6 6.56 17.76 11.33
CA LEU A 6 7.49 17.37 10.26
C LEU A 6 6.87 16.36 9.29
N GLY A 7 6.06 15.43 9.81
CA GLY A 7 5.32 14.46 9.00
C GLY A 7 4.35 15.14 8.03
N MET A 8 3.63 16.17 8.49
CA MET A 8 2.70 16.94 7.65
C MET A 8 3.42 17.72 6.55
N TYR A 9 4.56 18.36 6.84
CA TYR A 9 5.33 19.11 5.84
C TYR A 9 5.85 18.21 4.70
N PHE A 10 6.46 17.07 5.01
CA PHE A 10 6.99 16.19 3.97
C PHE A 10 5.90 15.50 3.17
N LYS A 11 4.77 15.19 3.82
CA LYS A 11 3.58 14.70 3.13
C LYS A 11 3.05 15.74 2.16
N ALA A 12 2.95 17.01 2.57
CA ALA A 12 2.49 18.09 1.70
C ALA A 12 3.35 18.18 0.43
N LYS A 13 4.67 18.06 0.56
CA LYS A 13 5.59 18.04 -0.59
C LYS A 13 5.37 16.82 -1.50
N PHE A 14 5.15 15.62 -0.95
CA PHE A 14 4.78 14.44 -1.75
C PHE A 14 3.50 14.72 -2.55
N ASN A 15 2.48 15.28 -1.90
CA ASN A 15 1.22 15.61 -2.54
C ASN A 15 1.42 16.64 -3.67
N GLU A 16 2.14 17.73 -3.42
CA GLU A 16 2.43 18.78 -4.41
C GLU A 16 3.11 18.23 -5.67
N VAL A 17 4.13 17.38 -5.51
CA VAL A 17 4.86 16.76 -6.64
C VAL A 17 3.91 15.94 -7.54
N LEU A 18 2.87 15.36 -6.94
CA LEU A 18 1.89 14.53 -7.63
C LEU A 18 0.63 15.28 -8.04
N GLY A 19 0.50 16.57 -7.73
CA GLY A 19 -0.72 17.35 -7.98
C GLY A 19 -1.90 16.93 -7.09
N ILE A 20 -1.62 16.32 -5.95
CA ILE A 20 -2.56 16.00 -4.87
C ILE A 20 -2.66 17.22 -3.95
N ASP A 21 -3.82 17.43 -3.33
CA ASP A 21 -4.03 18.52 -2.40
C ASP A 21 -3.05 18.41 -1.19
N PRO A 22 -2.19 19.42 -0.95
CA PRO A 22 -1.19 19.39 0.13
C PRO A 22 -1.79 19.32 1.53
N GLU A 23 -3.06 19.66 1.72
CA GLU A 23 -3.73 19.59 3.01
C GLU A 23 -4.08 18.15 3.41
N LEU A 24 -4.39 17.26 2.44
CA LEU A 24 -4.85 15.88 2.70
C LEU A 24 -3.85 15.01 3.46
N PHE A 25 -4.16 14.53 4.66
CA PHE A 25 -3.22 13.76 5.51
C PHE A 25 -3.77 12.39 5.88
N TRP A 26 -3.23 11.73 6.90
CA TRP A 26 -3.64 10.37 7.28
C TRP A 26 -5.14 10.22 7.58
N ARG A 27 -5.82 11.29 8.00
CA ARG A 27 -7.29 11.32 8.14
C ARG A 27 -8.06 11.25 6.82
N ASN A 28 -7.38 11.49 5.70
CA ASN A 28 -7.90 11.43 4.35
C ASN A 28 -7.24 10.29 3.55
N GLY A 29 -6.76 9.24 4.23
CA GLY A 29 -6.01 8.15 3.62
C GLY A 29 -6.73 7.51 2.43
N THR A 30 -8.06 7.36 2.48
CA THR A 30 -8.84 6.82 1.35
C THR A 30 -8.76 7.73 0.12
N ILE A 31 -8.85 9.05 0.30
CA ILE A 31 -8.76 10.03 -0.80
C ILE A 31 -7.35 10.00 -1.40
N ILE A 32 -6.32 9.96 -0.54
CA ILE A 32 -4.92 9.87 -0.98
C ILE A 32 -4.69 8.57 -1.77
N ASN A 33 -5.16 7.44 -1.24
CA ASN A 33 -5.06 6.14 -1.91
C ASN A 33 -5.70 6.16 -3.31
N GLN A 34 -6.91 6.73 -3.43
CA GLN A 34 -7.60 6.86 -4.70
C GLN A 34 -6.84 7.75 -5.69
N GLN A 35 -6.30 8.89 -5.24
CA GLN A 35 -5.56 9.81 -6.11
C GLN A 35 -4.22 9.22 -6.57
N VAL A 36 -3.49 8.54 -5.68
CA VAL A 36 -2.26 7.82 -6.04
C VAL A 36 -2.56 6.69 -7.03
N ASN A 37 -3.56 5.85 -6.75
CA ASN A 37 -3.93 4.77 -7.67
C ASN A 37 -4.36 5.30 -9.04
N LYS A 38 -5.06 6.43 -9.10
CA LYS A 38 -5.39 7.07 -10.37
C LYS A 38 -4.15 7.43 -11.20
N LEU A 39 -3.09 7.94 -10.56
CA LEU A 39 -1.82 8.26 -11.24
C LEU A 39 -1.13 6.98 -11.72
N LEU A 40 -1.04 5.97 -10.87
CA LEU A 40 -0.44 4.68 -11.20
C LEU A 40 -1.13 4.03 -12.43
N GLN A 41 -2.46 4.15 -12.52
CA GLN A 41 -3.25 3.58 -13.63
C GLN A 41 -3.09 4.31 -14.97
N MET A 42 -2.41 5.45 -15.03
CA MET A 42 -2.29 6.21 -16.28
C MET A 42 -1.30 5.58 -17.25
N ASN A 43 -0.06 5.37 -16.82
CA ASN A 43 1.02 4.79 -17.61
C ASN A 43 2.27 4.57 -16.74
N THR A 44 3.28 3.92 -17.29
CA THR A 44 4.56 3.66 -16.60
C THR A 44 5.37 4.93 -16.33
N THR A 45 5.14 6.04 -17.05
CA THR A 45 5.83 7.32 -16.76
C THR A 45 5.32 7.93 -15.46
N GLU A 46 4.00 7.94 -15.26
CA GLU A 46 3.41 8.36 -13.98
C GLU A 46 3.81 7.42 -12.83
N LEU A 47 3.95 6.13 -13.11
CA LEU A 47 4.49 5.18 -12.13
C LEU A 47 5.90 5.58 -11.66
N VAL A 48 6.82 5.86 -12.59
CA VAL A 48 8.18 6.31 -12.25
C VAL A 48 8.14 7.64 -11.48
N LYS A 49 7.23 8.56 -11.84
CA LYS A 49 7.04 9.82 -11.11
C LYS A 49 6.59 9.58 -9.66
N VAL A 50 5.62 8.70 -9.44
CA VAL A 50 5.15 8.31 -8.11
C VAL A 50 6.29 7.64 -7.30
N CYS A 51 7.08 6.76 -7.92
CA CYS A 51 8.23 6.14 -7.28
C CYS A 51 9.34 7.14 -6.90
N ASN A 52 9.59 8.15 -7.73
CA ASN A 52 10.51 9.24 -7.40
C ASN A 52 9.97 10.09 -6.23
N ALA A 53 8.69 10.45 -6.26
CA ALA A 53 8.05 11.19 -5.16
C ALA A 53 8.13 10.40 -3.84
N ARG A 54 7.85 9.09 -3.87
CA ARG A 54 8.01 8.20 -2.70
C ARG A 54 9.45 8.16 -2.20
N THR A 55 10.42 8.11 -3.11
CA THR A 55 11.86 8.09 -2.74
C THR A 55 12.25 9.38 -2.02
N GLN A 56 11.81 10.53 -2.53
CA GLN A 56 12.04 11.82 -1.88
C GLN A 56 11.35 11.90 -0.52
N PHE A 57 10.11 11.39 -0.42
CA PHE A 57 9.38 11.35 0.84
C PHE A 57 10.09 10.49 1.90
N TYR A 58 10.58 9.31 1.50
CA TYR A 58 11.41 8.45 2.36
C TYR A 58 12.70 9.16 2.80
N GLN A 59 13.43 9.78 1.87
CA GLN A 59 14.68 10.50 2.18
C GLN A 59 14.45 11.67 3.13
N CYS A 60 13.32 12.38 2.99
CA CYS A 60 12.97 13.49 3.87
C CYS A 60 12.68 13.04 5.30
N LEU A 61 11.95 11.93 5.48
CA LEU A 61 11.62 11.37 6.80
C LEU A 61 12.78 10.59 7.43
N GLY A 62 13.67 10.03 6.61
CA GLY A 62 14.82 9.25 7.06
C GLY A 62 14.44 8.13 8.02
N THR A 63 15.08 8.09 9.18
CA THR A 63 14.84 7.06 10.21
C THR A 63 13.44 7.09 10.81
N SER A 64 12.71 8.20 10.68
CA SER A 64 11.34 8.32 11.16
C SER A 64 10.30 7.73 10.21
N TYR A 65 10.67 7.38 8.97
CA TYR A 65 9.71 6.95 7.94
C TYR A 65 8.81 5.79 8.42
N TYR A 66 9.39 4.69 8.89
CA TYR A 66 8.62 3.51 9.30
C TYR A 66 7.76 3.79 10.52
N ALA A 67 8.21 4.64 11.45
CA ALA A 67 7.41 5.03 12.60
C ALA A 67 6.19 5.88 12.16
N CYS A 68 6.38 6.80 11.21
CA CYS A 68 5.31 7.67 10.71
C CYS A 68 4.30 6.91 9.84
N MET A 69 4.74 5.89 9.10
CA MET A 69 3.90 5.08 8.21
C MET A 69 3.36 3.81 8.90
N ASN A 70 3.59 3.62 10.20
CA ASN A 70 3.08 2.46 10.92
C ASN A 70 1.60 2.66 11.28
N LEU A 71 0.76 1.69 10.89
CA LEU A 71 -0.68 1.72 11.15
C LEU A 71 -0.99 1.92 12.63
N PHE A 72 -0.34 1.19 13.53
CA PHE A 72 -0.64 1.24 14.96
C PHE A 72 -0.22 2.57 15.58
N ASN A 73 0.87 3.18 15.12
CA ASN A 73 1.25 4.52 15.56
C ASN A 73 0.24 5.58 15.11
N ILE A 74 -0.36 5.43 13.93
CA ILE A 74 -1.44 6.32 13.46
C ILE A 74 -2.72 6.08 14.27
N LEU A 75 -3.06 4.82 14.54
CA LEU A 75 -4.23 4.46 15.36
C LEU A 75 -4.11 4.88 16.83
N ASP A 76 -2.89 5.10 17.34
CA ASP A 76 -2.66 5.62 18.70
C ASP A 76 -2.84 7.14 18.81
N THR A 77 -3.16 7.83 17.70
CA THR A 77 -3.50 9.26 17.73
C THR A 77 -4.94 9.49 18.19
N SER A 78 -5.30 10.74 18.55
CA SER A 78 -6.66 11.06 18.99
C SER A 78 -7.67 10.89 17.84
N ASP A 79 -8.76 10.17 18.07
CA ASP A 79 -9.85 9.92 17.10
C ASP A 79 -9.40 9.22 15.80
N PRO A 80 -8.96 7.95 15.89
CA PRO A 80 -8.49 7.21 14.74
C PRO A 80 -9.64 6.60 13.94
N ASP A 81 -9.65 6.85 12.62
CA ASP A 81 -10.48 6.11 11.67
C ASP A 81 -9.65 4.99 11.05
N PHE A 82 -10.04 3.73 11.29
CA PHE A 82 -9.27 2.57 10.83
C PHE A 82 -9.11 2.56 9.32
N THR A 83 -10.17 2.86 8.57
CA THR A 83 -10.17 2.82 7.11
C THR A 83 -9.18 3.82 6.52
N ASN A 84 -9.22 5.08 6.96
CA ASN A 84 -8.28 6.10 6.49
C ASN A 84 -6.86 5.81 6.96
N ALA A 85 -6.65 5.40 8.21
CA ALA A 85 -5.31 5.06 8.70
C ALA A 85 -4.69 3.88 7.92
N PHE A 86 -5.49 2.86 7.63
CA PHE A 86 -5.09 1.71 6.84
C PHE A 86 -4.80 2.09 5.38
N ASP A 87 -5.70 2.82 4.73
CA ASP A 87 -5.52 3.30 3.35
C ASP A 87 -4.29 4.19 3.20
N TYR A 88 -4.02 5.04 4.19
CA TYR A 88 -2.82 5.85 4.23
C TYR A 88 -1.56 4.97 4.33
N THR A 89 -1.52 4.06 5.31
CA THR A 89 -0.40 3.16 5.56
C THR A 89 -0.09 2.29 4.34
N ARG A 90 -1.10 1.62 3.79
CA ARG A 90 -0.93 0.74 2.63
C ARG A 90 -0.53 1.50 1.36
N THR A 91 -0.93 2.77 1.23
CA THR A 91 -0.45 3.61 0.12
C THR A 91 1.07 3.74 0.16
N PHE A 92 1.63 4.24 1.26
CA PHE A 92 3.06 4.55 1.30
C PHE A 92 3.95 3.32 1.42
N ILE A 93 3.56 2.33 2.23
CA ILE A 93 4.33 1.08 2.36
C ILE A 93 4.12 0.19 1.12
N GLY A 94 2.94 0.19 0.52
CA GLY A 94 2.70 -0.48 -0.76
C GLY A 94 3.54 0.13 -1.89
N LEU A 95 3.64 1.46 -1.96
CA LEU A 95 4.55 2.14 -2.90
C LEU A 95 6.02 1.81 -2.64
N GLU A 96 6.43 1.59 -1.39
CA GLU A 96 7.79 1.13 -1.09
C GLU A 96 8.08 -0.23 -1.70
N PHE A 97 7.20 -1.20 -1.52
CA PHE A 97 7.37 -2.50 -2.17
C PHE A 97 7.37 -2.36 -3.69
N MET A 98 6.34 -1.71 -4.24
CA MET A 98 6.12 -1.54 -5.68
C MET A 98 7.31 -0.87 -6.38
N CYS A 99 7.90 0.16 -5.76
CA CYS A 99 9.00 0.92 -6.33
C CYS A 99 10.39 0.32 -6.06
N ASN A 100 10.48 -0.77 -5.28
CA ASN A 100 11.72 -1.46 -4.98
C ASN A 100 11.60 -2.94 -5.36
N ALA A 101 11.34 -3.82 -4.39
CA ALA A 101 11.35 -5.27 -4.59
C ALA A 101 10.30 -5.77 -5.61
N GLY A 102 9.18 -5.08 -5.75
CA GLY A 102 8.12 -5.39 -6.71
C GLY A 102 8.27 -4.67 -8.06
N PHE A 103 9.31 -3.85 -8.25
CA PHE A 103 9.41 -2.98 -9.42
C PHE A 103 9.55 -3.76 -10.72
N GLU A 104 10.28 -4.88 -10.70
CA GLU A 104 10.45 -5.76 -11.87
C GLU A 104 9.11 -6.30 -12.38
N GLU A 105 8.28 -6.84 -11.49
CA GLU A 105 6.93 -7.33 -11.82
C GLU A 105 6.07 -6.20 -12.40
N VAL A 106 6.12 -5.04 -11.75
CA VAL A 106 5.37 -3.86 -12.13
C VAL A 106 5.72 -3.40 -13.54
N VAL A 107 7.00 -3.26 -13.89
CA VAL A 107 7.39 -2.76 -15.22
C VAL A 107 7.17 -3.77 -16.34
N ASN A 108 7.27 -5.08 -16.03
CA ASN A 108 7.12 -6.15 -17.01
C ASN A 108 5.67 -6.43 -17.39
N GLN A 109 4.73 -6.26 -16.44
CA GLN A 109 3.32 -6.62 -16.65
C GLN A 109 2.33 -5.55 -16.14
N TRP A 110 2.73 -4.28 -16.12
CA TRP A 110 1.88 -3.19 -15.62
C TRP A 110 0.50 -3.18 -16.24
N SER A 111 0.42 -3.41 -17.56
CA SER A 111 -0.83 -3.41 -18.34
C SER A 111 -1.87 -4.38 -17.80
N CYS A 112 -1.45 -5.47 -17.15
CA CYS A 112 -2.34 -6.34 -16.42
C CYS A 112 -2.58 -5.86 -14.99
N LEU A 113 -1.50 -5.52 -14.26
CA LEU A 113 -1.55 -5.24 -12.83
C LEU A 113 -2.40 -4.02 -12.45
N TYR A 114 -2.34 -2.93 -13.23
CA TYR A 114 -2.88 -1.63 -12.81
C TYR A 114 -4.40 -1.65 -12.56
N GLY A 115 -5.14 -2.51 -13.25
CA GLY A 115 -6.60 -2.57 -13.19
C GLY A 115 -7.14 -3.49 -12.09
N ILE A 116 -6.31 -4.35 -11.51
CA ILE A 116 -6.77 -5.46 -10.65
C ILE A 116 -7.50 -4.94 -9.40
N GLN A 117 -7.08 -3.79 -8.88
CA GLN A 117 -7.67 -3.16 -7.70
C GLN A 117 -9.14 -2.75 -7.90
N THR A 118 -9.58 -2.61 -9.15
CA THR A 118 -10.98 -2.28 -9.50
C THR A 118 -11.84 -3.53 -9.69
N THR A 119 -11.23 -4.72 -9.71
CA THR A 119 -11.96 -5.98 -9.90
C THR A 119 -12.71 -6.38 -8.64
N LYS A 120 -13.81 -7.13 -8.84
CA LYS A 120 -14.57 -7.70 -7.74
C LYS A 120 -13.74 -8.64 -6.87
N ALA A 121 -12.86 -9.45 -7.47
CA ALA A 121 -12.00 -10.39 -6.73
C ALA A 121 -11.11 -9.66 -5.72
N TYR A 122 -10.43 -8.58 -6.15
CA TYR A 122 -9.64 -7.75 -5.26
C TYR A 122 -10.49 -7.09 -4.16
N GLN A 123 -11.61 -6.48 -4.54
CA GLN A 123 -12.50 -5.79 -3.59
C GLN A 123 -13.05 -6.75 -2.54
N ASP A 124 -13.42 -7.97 -2.93
CA ASP A 124 -13.92 -9.00 -2.01
C ASP A 124 -12.82 -9.40 -1.00
N CYS A 125 -11.55 -9.53 -1.41
CA CYS A 125 -10.43 -9.75 -0.49
C CYS A 125 -10.28 -8.58 0.52
N MET A 126 -10.28 -7.34 0.04
CA MET A 126 -10.08 -6.15 0.88
C MET A 126 -11.28 -5.89 1.83
N ASN A 127 -12.49 -6.17 1.37
CA ASN A 127 -13.70 -6.12 2.20
C ASN A 127 -13.62 -7.17 3.30
N THR A 128 -13.25 -8.41 2.96
CA THR A 128 -13.09 -9.49 3.93
C THR A 128 -12.05 -9.13 5.00
N PHE A 129 -10.92 -8.54 4.62
CA PHE A 129 -9.95 -8.00 5.56
C PHE A 129 -10.60 -6.97 6.50
N SER A 130 -11.24 -5.95 5.93
CA SER A 130 -11.80 -4.82 6.69
C SER A 130 -12.90 -5.25 7.66
N TYR A 131 -13.70 -6.28 7.33
CA TYR A 131 -14.76 -6.80 8.20
C TYR A 131 -14.26 -7.72 9.32
N ASN A 132 -13.17 -8.47 9.09
CA ASN A 132 -12.74 -9.52 10.01
C ASN A 132 -11.51 -9.16 10.83
N VAL A 133 -10.79 -8.09 10.47
CA VAL A 133 -9.58 -7.68 11.16
C VAL A 133 -9.89 -7.22 12.58
N ALA A 134 -9.21 -7.83 13.55
CA ALA A 134 -9.27 -7.48 14.96
C ALA A 134 -7.89 -7.68 15.59
N PRO A 135 -7.60 -7.04 16.74
CA PRO A 135 -6.30 -7.21 17.40
C PRO A 135 -5.93 -8.67 17.69
N SER A 136 -6.91 -9.51 18.04
CA SER A 136 -6.70 -10.91 18.40
C SER A 136 -6.39 -11.85 17.23
N ASN A 137 -6.74 -11.47 16.00
CA ASN A 137 -6.56 -12.29 14.80
C ASN A 137 -5.75 -11.60 13.70
N PHE A 138 -5.20 -10.41 13.98
CA PHE A 138 -4.65 -9.49 12.98
C PHE A 138 -3.73 -10.17 11.97
N CYS A 139 -2.65 -10.82 12.42
CA CYS A 139 -1.68 -11.44 11.51
C CYS A 139 -2.22 -12.66 10.76
N ARG A 140 -3.21 -13.36 11.32
CA ARG A 140 -3.91 -14.44 10.60
C ARG A 140 -4.72 -13.86 9.45
N VAL A 141 -5.48 -12.80 9.69
CA VAL A 141 -6.31 -12.15 8.66
C VAL A 141 -5.42 -11.47 7.59
N VAL A 142 -4.25 -10.95 7.97
CA VAL A 142 -3.25 -10.46 7.01
C VAL A 142 -2.77 -11.59 6.08
N ASP A 143 -2.42 -12.76 6.64
CA ASP A 143 -1.99 -13.92 5.86
C ASP A 143 -3.09 -14.45 4.92
N GLU A 144 -4.32 -14.58 5.43
CA GLU A 144 -5.50 -14.99 4.66
C GLU A 144 -5.79 -14.01 3.52
N THR A 145 -5.67 -12.70 3.78
CA THR A 145 -5.88 -11.67 2.75
C THR A 145 -4.77 -11.66 1.71
N GLY A 146 -3.51 -11.86 2.13
CA GLY A 146 -2.38 -12.01 1.20
C GLY A 146 -2.60 -13.18 0.23
N LYS A 147 -3.07 -14.33 0.73
CA LYS A 147 -3.43 -15.48 -0.11
C LYS A 147 -4.57 -15.17 -1.07
N CYS A 148 -5.63 -14.53 -0.59
CA CYS A 148 -6.75 -14.08 -1.45
C CYS A 148 -6.26 -13.15 -2.58
N LEU A 149 -5.36 -12.22 -2.27
CA LEU A 149 -4.78 -11.32 -3.26
C LEU A 149 -3.81 -12.04 -4.21
N ASN A 150 -3.12 -13.10 -3.75
CA ASN A 150 -2.36 -13.97 -4.64
C ASN A 150 -3.26 -14.55 -5.73
N ASP A 151 -4.37 -15.19 -5.33
CA ASP A 151 -5.32 -15.79 -6.25
C ASP A 151 -5.96 -14.74 -7.17
N ALA A 152 -6.32 -13.57 -6.63
CA ALA A 152 -6.93 -12.51 -7.43
C ALA A 152 -5.99 -12.00 -8.54
N TYR A 153 -4.72 -11.79 -8.23
CA TYR A 153 -3.75 -11.31 -9.20
C TYR A 153 -3.31 -12.42 -10.17
N LEU A 154 -3.07 -13.63 -9.67
CA LEU A 154 -2.72 -14.79 -10.49
C LEU A 154 -3.80 -15.05 -11.54
N ASN A 155 -5.08 -15.08 -11.13
CA ASN A 155 -6.17 -15.36 -12.05
C ASN A 155 -6.41 -14.22 -13.05
N ALA A 156 -6.14 -12.97 -12.65
CA ALA A 156 -6.31 -11.82 -13.54
C ALA A 156 -5.23 -11.77 -14.64
N CYS A 157 -3.99 -12.11 -14.31
CA CYS A 157 -2.87 -12.05 -15.26
C CYS A 157 -2.46 -13.40 -15.86
N ALA A 158 -3.01 -14.52 -15.34
CA ALA A 158 -2.55 -15.87 -15.63
C ALA A 158 -1.04 -16.04 -15.44
N ASP A 159 -0.48 -15.39 -14.41
CA ASP A 159 0.95 -15.32 -14.13
C ASP A 159 1.24 -15.47 -12.63
N ASN A 160 2.20 -16.34 -12.31
CA ASN A 160 2.54 -16.63 -10.91
C ASN A 160 3.30 -15.48 -10.23
N GLY A 161 4.03 -14.66 -11.01
CA GLY A 161 4.69 -13.45 -10.54
C GLY A 161 3.66 -12.37 -10.16
N ALA A 162 2.57 -12.25 -10.92
CA ALA A 162 1.46 -11.36 -10.57
C ALA A 162 0.82 -11.75 -9.24
N GLY A 163 0.55 -13.05 -9.04
CA GLY A 163 0.04 -13.57 -7.77
C GLY A 163 0.96 -13.27 -6.59
N TRP A 164 2.26 -13.58 -6.75
CA TRP A 164 3.27 -13.23 -5.75
C TRP A 164 3.30 -11.73 -5.44
N TYR A 165 3.29 -10.88 -6.47
CA TYR A 165 3.26 -9.43 -6.35
C TYR A 165 2.04 -8.94 -5.56
N GLY A 166 0.83 -9.43 -5.89
CA GLY A 166 -0.41 -9.02 -5.22
C GLY A 166 -0.39 -9.34 -3.73
N CYS A 167 0.12 -10.52 -3.38
CA CYS A 167 0.30 -10.92 -1.99
C CYS A 167 1.36 -10.08 -1.28
N GLU A 168 2.56 -9.94 -1.86
CA GLU A 168 3.67 -9.23 -1.22
C GLU A 168 3.36 -7.75 -1.04
N ASN A 169 2.75 -7.10 -2.03
CA ASN A 169 2.40 -5.68 -1.95
C ASN A 169 1.48 -5.38 -0.75
N PHE A 170 0.55 -6.29 -0.46
CA PHE A 170 -0.30 -6.18 0.73
C PHE A 170 0.45 -6.57 2.02
N ARG A 171 1.07 -7.76 2.05
CA ARG A 171 1.78 -8.29 3.22
C ARG A 171 2.87 -7.34 3.71
N TYR A 172 3.61 -6.71 2.80
CA TYR A 172 4.71 -5.80 3.10
C TYR A 172 4.27 -4.61 3.97
N THR A 173 3.01 -4.18 3.84
CA THR A 173 2.38 -3.16 4.72
C THR A 173 2.48 -3.50 6.20
N PHE A 174 2.57 -4.79 6.52
CA PHE A 174 2.53 -5.32 7.88
C PHE A 174 3.78 -6.11 8.27
N ASP A 175 4.86 -6.06 7.50
CA ASP A 175 6.06 -6.89 7.75
C ASP A 175 6.69 -6.64 9.13
N GLN A 176 6.60 -5.39 9.62
CA GLN A 176 7.08 -5.01 10.96
C GLN A 176 6.14 -5.43 12.11
N THR A 177 4.89 -5.80 11.81
CA THR A 177 3.91 -6.24 12.82
C THR A 177 3.73 -7.75 12.79
N CYS A 178 3.65 -8.34 11.60
CA CYS A 178 3.34 -9.75 11.37
C CYS A 178 4.57 -10.48 10.83
N TRP A 179 5.46 -10.81 11.76
CA TRP A 179 6.76 -11.36 11.46
C TRP A 179 6.64 -12.79 10.93
N GLY A 180 7.40 -13.10 9.88
CA GLY A 180 7.51 -14.46 9.34
C GLY A 180 6.43 -14.85 8.32
N LEU A 181 5.48 -13.97 8.00
CA LEU A 181 4.57 -14.19 6.87
C LEU A 181 5.36 -14.17 5.55
N ARG A 182 4.91 -15.00 4.59
CA ARG A 182 5.55 -15.16 3.29
C ARG A 182 4.49 -15.35 2.21
N CYS A 183 4.69 -14.70 1.07
CA CYS A 183 3.93 -14.99 -0.13
C CYS A 183 4.73 -15.96 -0.99
N ASN A 184 4.17 -17.15 -1.20
CA ASN A 184 4.77 -18.11 -2.11
C ASN A 184 4.34 -17.78 -3.54
N VAL A 185 5.25 -17.96 -4.48
CA VAL A 185 4.90 -18.06 -5.90
C VAL A 185 4.04 -19.31 -6.04
N ALA A 186 2.84 -19.18 -6.61
CA ALA A 186 1.98 -20.33 -6.84
C ALA A 186 2.76 -21.37 -7.67
N GLN A 187 2.76 -22.61 -7.21
CA GLN A 187 3.33 -23.73 -7.97
C GLN A 187 2.19 -24.29 -8.82
N ASN A 188 2.38 -24.28 -10.15
CA ASN A 188 1.47 -24.93 -11.08
C ASN A 188 1.33 -26.43 -10.81
#